data_AF-A0A6B3BKK4-F1
#
_entry.id   AF-A0A6B3BKK4-F1
#
_cell.length_a   1.000
_cell.length_b   1.000
_cell.length_c   1.000
_cell.angle_alpha   90.00
_cell.angle_beta   90.00
_cell.angle_gamma   90.00
#
_symmetry.space_group_name_H-M   'P 1'
#
loop_
_entity.id
_entity.type
_entity.pdbx_description
1 polymer ?
#
loop_
_entity_poly.entity_id
_entity_poly.type
_entity_poly.pdbx_seq_one_letter_code
_entity_poly.pdbx_strand_id
1 'polypeptide(L)'
;MGDVTPEFAGSEIFRSDRYFKVWQYTVGHRRLILRSSRDRPPDTRIEIYFANVDLMLLRPSYDGLVIRRADDEECRQVGLDHGVEVEPGSLFLLGGGLRSFVVSAPPQWQEDEGEMNDPSWFGPLPGTR
;
A
#
# COMPACT_ATOMS: atom_id res chain seq x y z
N MET A 1 15.85 13.58 -19.96
CA MET A 1 15.60 14.41 -18.77
C MET A 1 14.12 14.24 -18.47
N GLY A 2 13.79 13.23 -17.67
CA GLY A 2 12.40 12.96 -17.29
C GLY A 2 12.01 13.97 -16.22
N ASP A 3 10.89 14.65 -16.45
CA ASP A 3 10.32 15.62 -15.53
C ASP A 3 9.93 14.88 -14.24
N VAL A 4 10.68 15.09 -13.17
CA VAL A 4 10.35 14.55 -11.85
C VAL A 4 9.28 15.47 -11.29
N THR A 5 8.00 15.10 -11.49
CA THR A 5 6.87 15.72 -10.79
C THR A 5 7.21 15.76 -9.31
N PRO A 6 7.16 16.93 -8.64
CA PRO A 6 7.56 16.98 -7.24
C PRO A 6 6.58 16.14 -6.42
N GLU A 7 7.10 15.24 -5.60
CA GLU A 7 6.31 14.40 -4.73
C GLU A 7 5.75 15.24 -3.58
N PHE A 8 4.59 15.85 -3.79
CA PHE A 8 3.98 16.75 -2.81
C PHE A 8 3.25 15.98 -1.72
N ALA A 9 3.39 16.42 -0.47
CA ALA A 9 2.56 15.98 0.64
C ALA A 9 1.07 16.19 0.28
N GLY A 10 0.19 15.24 0.63
CA GLY A 10 -1.20 15.28 0.22
C GLY A 10 -1.48 14.84 -1.23
N SER A 11 -0.49 14.38 -1.99
CA SER A 11 -0.70 13.93 -3.38
C SER A 11 -1.16 12.47 -3.49
N GLU A 12 -2.09 12.22 -4.41
CA GLU A 12 -2.44 10.88 -4.84
C GLU A 12 -1.28 10.28 -5.65
N ILE A 13 -0.85 9.08 -5.26
CA ILE A 13 0.26 8.37 -5.92
C ILE A 13 -0.21 7.11 -6.66
N PHE A 14 -1.40 6.59 -6.32
CA PHE A 14 -1.99 5.44 -6.98
C PHE A 14 -3.51 5.49 -6.90
N ARG A 15 -4.17 5.04 -7.97
CA ARG A 15 -5.62 4.86 -8.03
C ARG A 15 -5.97 3.65 -8.88
N SER A 16 -6.92 2.85 -8.41
CA SER A 16 -7.54 1.77 -9.15
C SER A 16 -8.96 1.54 -8.65
N ASP A 17 -9.89 1.27 -9.57
CA ASP A 17 -11.27 0.90 -9.21
C ASP A 17 -11.42 -0.61 -8.91
N ARG A 18 -10.32 -1.38 -8.98
CA ARG A 18 -10.34 -2.82 -8.70
C ARG A 18 -10.53 -3.10 -7.21
N TYR A 19 -11.04 -4.28 -6.90
CA TYR A 19 -11.13 -4.78 -5.54
C TYR A 19 -9.76 -5.27 -5.05
N PHE A 20 -9.28 -4.78 -3.90
CA PHE A 20 -8.02 -5.19 -3.27
C PHE A 20 -8.27 -5.92 -1.95
N LYS A 21 -7.45 -6.93 -1.66
CA LYS A 21 -7.40 -7.62 -0.36
C LYS A 21 -6.04 -7.44 0.28
N VAL A 22 -6.01 -7.41 1.61
CA VAL A 22 -4.77 -7.70 2.35
C VAL A 22 -4.38 -9.13 2.01
N TRP A 23 -3.30 -9.28 1.26
CA TRP A 23 -2.88 -10.58 0.76
C TRP A 23 -1.92 -11.25 1.74
N GLN A 24 -0.90 -10.50 2.15
CA GLN A 24 0.14 -11.05 3.01
C GLN A 24 0.86 -9.97 3.79
N TYR A 25 1.24 -10.32 5.02
CA TYR A 25 2.24 -9.61 5.81
C TYR A 25 3.34 -10.58 6.24
N THR A 26 4.61 -10.25 5.99
CA THR A 26 5.75 -11.04 6.50
C THR A 26 6.55 -10.28 7.54
N VAL A 27 6.78 -10.91 8.69
CA VAL A 27 7.60 -10.36 9.78
C VAL A 27 9.04 -10.10 9.31
N GLY A 28 9.60 -11.01 8.52
CA GLY A 28 10.88 -10.79 7.85
C GLY A 28 10.79 -9.61 6.88
N HIS A 29 11.60 -8.58 7.13
CA HIS A 29 11.63 -7.30 6.40
C HIS A 29 10.33 -6.47 6.45
N ARG A 30 9.38 -6.82 7.34
CA ARG A 30 8.12 -6.07 7.56
C ARG A 30 7.41 -5.68 6.26
N ARG A 31 7.08 -6.68 5.45
CA ARG A 31 6.54 -6.49 4.10
C ARG A 31 5.04 -6.70 4.09
N LEU A 32 4.29 -5.75 3.52
CA LEU A 32 2.85 -5.87 3.28
C LEU A 32 2.59 -5.91 1.78
N ILE A 33 1.72 -6.84 1.36
CA ILE A 33 1.17 -6.90 0.02
C ILE A 33 -0.35 -6.74 0.06
N LEU A 34 -0.85 -5.79 -0.72
CA LEU A 34 -2.25 -5.75 -1.14
C LEU A 34 -2.33 -6.30 -2.56
N ARG A 35 -3.29 -7.17 -2.84
CA ARG A 35 -3.45 -7.79 -4.16
C ARG A 35 -4.86 -7.55 -4.69
N SER A 36 -4.96 -7.13 -5.94
CA SER A 36 -6.25 -7.01 -6.61
C SER A 36 -6.81 -8.38 -6.98
N SER A 37 -8.12 -8.51 -7.06
CA SER A 37 -8.74 -9.65 -7.71
C SER A 37 -8.53 -9.64 -9.24
N ARG A 38 -8.80 -10.77 -9.89
CA ARG A 38 -8.84 -10.93 -11.36
C ARG A 38 -10.28 -10.89 -11.90
N ASP A 39 -11.20 -10.27 -11.16
CA ASP A 39 -12.65 -10.47 -11.36
C ASP A 39 -13.14 -9.82 -12.67
N ARG A 40 -13.25 -10.62 -13.74
CA ARG A 40 -13.67 -10.20 -15.11
C ARG A 40 -12.72 -9.15 -15.72
N PRO A 41 -12.66 -8.95 -17.06
CA PRO A 41 -11.54 -8.25 -17.69
C PRO A 41 -11.18 -6.93 -16.98
N PRO A 42 -9.88 -6.69 -16.71
CA PRO A 42 -8.74 -7.44 -17.22
C PRO A 42 -8.36 -8.67 -16.39
N ASP A 43 -7.86 -9.70 -17.07
CA ASP A 43 -7.40 -10.97 -16.48
C ASP A 43 -5.96 -10.85 -15.91
N THR A 44 -5.73 -9.75 -15.21
CA THR A 44 -4.46 -9.39 -14.57
C THR A 44 -4.70 -9.07 -13.11
N ARG A 45 -3.66 -9.19 -12.29
CA ARG A 45 -3.67 -8.75 -10.89
C ARG A 45 -2.70 -7.59 -10.71
N ILE A 46 -3.05 -6.67 -9.82
CA ILE A 46 -2.18 -5.61 -9.35
C ILE A 46 -1.72 -5.96 -7.93
N GLU A 47 -0.43 -5.86 -7.68
CA GLU A 47 0.15 -5.94 -6.34
C GLU A 47 0.63 -4.57 -5.90
N ILE A 48 0.24 -4.16 -4.71
CA ILE A 48 0.83 -3.01 -4.01
C ILE A 48 1.73 -3.55 -2.91
N TYR A 49 2.98 -3.12 -2.92
CA TYR A 49 4.01 -3.53 -2.00
C TYR A 49 4.44 -2.38 -1.11
N PHE A 50 4.44 -2.62 0.21
CA PHE A 50 4.99 -1.72 1.22
C PHE A 50 6.16 -2.43 1.92
N ALA A 51 7.35 -1.82 1.87
CA ALA A 51 8.55 -2.27 2.56
C ALA A 51 8.76 -1.53 3.87
N ASN A 52 9.43 -2.16 4.84
CA ASN A 52 9.75 -1.53 6.13
C ASN A 52 8.50 -0.96 6.82
N VAL A 53 7.43 -1.74 6.87
CA VAL A 53 6.18 -1.33 7.53
C VAL A 53 6.42 -1.21 9.03
N ASP A 54 6.26 -0.02 9.58
CA ASP A 54 6.44 0.25 11.01
C ASP A 54 5.12 0.31 11.78
N LEU A 55 4.07 0.84 11.15
CA LEU A 55 2.71 0.88 11.69
C LEU A 55 1.69 0.71 10.57
N MET A 56 0.58 0.03 10.82
CA MET A 56 -0.50 -0.10 9.85
C MET A 56 -1.87 -0.17 10.53
N LEU A 57 -2.86 0.49 9.92
CA LEU A 57 -4.27 0.35 10.21
C LEU A 57 -4.98 -0.03 8.91
N LEU A 58 -5.48 -1.25 8.81
CA LEU A 58 -5.98 -1.80 7.55
C LEU A 58 -7.45 -2.23 7.67
N ARG A 59 -8.20 -1.98 6.60
CA ARG A 59 -9.38 -2.82 6.29
C ARG A 59 -8.90 -4.14 5.67
N PRO A 60 -9.63 -5.25 5.86
CA PRO A 60 -9.26 -6.53 5.24
C PRO A 60 -9.33 -6.46 3.70
N SER A 61 -10.12 -5.54 3.16
CA SER A 61 -10.29 -5.30 1.74
C SER A 61 -10.78 -3.90 1.40
N TYR A 62 -10.68 -3.55 0.12
CA TYR A 62 -11.01 -2.24 -0.44
C TYR A 62 -11.74 -2.43 -1.77
N ASP A 63 -12.91 -1.82 -1.92
CA ASP A 63 -13.64 -1.72 -3.19
C ASP A 63 -13.19 -0.41 -3.87
N GLY A 64 -12.28 -0.54 -4.82
CA GLY A 64 -11.40 0.54 -5.25
C GLY A 64 -10.33 0.88 -4.22
N LEU A 65 -9.17 1.34 -4.69
CA LEU A 65 -8.03 1.74 -3.87
C LEU A 65 -7.46 3.05 -4.38
N VAL A 66 -7.37 4.03 -3.47
CA VAL A 66 -6.62 5.27 -3.65
C VAL A 66 -5.52 5.27 -2.61
N ILE A 67 -4.29 5.52 -3.03
CA ILE A 67 -3.15 5.70 -2.12
C ILE A 67 -2.70 7.14 -2.23
N ARG A 68 -2.66 7.81 -1.10
CA ARG A 68 -2.23 9.19 -0.98
C ARG A 68 -1.09 9.29 0.01
N ARG A 69 -0.09 10.12 -0.28
CA ARG A 69 0.90 10.51 0.73
C ARG A 69 0.23 11.46 1.73
N ALA A 70 0.37 11.19 3.01
CA ALA A 70 -0.16 12.06 4.05
C ALA A 70 0.53 13.42 4.04
N ASP A 71 -0.16 14.45 4.52
CA ASP A 71 0.47 15.73 4.84
C ASP A 71 1.05 15.77 6.26
N ASP A 72 1.71 16.87 6.61
CA ASP A 72 2.38 17.02 7.92
C ASP A 72 1.39 16.97 9.08
N GLU A 73 0.18 17.49 8.88
CA GLU A 73 -0.87 17.51 9.89
C GLU A 73 -1.42 16.10 10.14
N GLU A 74 -1.62 15.34 9.07
CA GLU A 74 -2.01 13.94 9.12
C GLU A 74 -0.93 13.05 9.76
N CYS A 75 0.35 13.29 9.44
CA CYS A 75 1.48 12.61 10.10
C CYS A 75 1.47 12.88 11.62
N ARG A 76 1.30 14.16 12.00
CA ARG A 76 1.23 14.57 13.41
C ARG A 76 0.05 13.93 14.14
N GLN A 77 -1.13 13.88 13.50
CA GLN A 77 -2.32 13.29 14.08
C GLN A 77 -2.13 11.78 14.32
N VAL A 78 -1.62 11.04 13.34
CA VAL A 78 -1.32 9.60 13.51
C VAL A 78 -0.29 9.38 14.62
N GLY A 79 0.75 10.23 14.69
CA GLY A 79 1.75 10.13 15.73
C GLY A 79 1.18 10.30 17.15
N LEU A 80 0.26 11.27 17.32
CA LEU A 80 -0.43 11.48 18.59
C LEU A 80 -1.39 10.34 18.94
N ASP A 81 -2.20 9.89 17.98
CA ASP A 81 -3.22 8.88 18.20
C ASP A 81 -2.64 7.49 18.51
N HIS A 82 -1.44 7.20 17.97
CA HIS A 82 -0.80 5.88 18.09
C HIS A 82 0.49 5.88 18.92
N GLY A 83 0.93 7.03 19.43
CA GLY A 83 2.13 7.13 20.27
C GLY A 83 3.43 6.77 19.55
N VAL A 84 3.53 7.11 18.27
CA VAL A 84 4.70 6.84 17.42
C VAL A 84 5.20 8.13 16.77
N GLU A 85 6.48 8.17 16.43
CA GLU A 85 6.99 9.20 15.53
C GLU A 85 6.73 8.79 14.08
N VAL A 86 6.18 9.70 13.28
CA VAL A 86 5.89 9.48 11.86
C VAL A 86 6.71 10.45 11.05
N GLU A 87 7.70 9.96 10.32
CA GLU A 87 8.54 10.80 9.46
C GLU A 87 7.70 11.34 8.28
N PRO A 88 7.84 12.63 7.93
CA PRO A 88 7.22 13.18 6.73
C PRO A 88 7.54 12.34 5.49
N GLY A 89 6.50 11.99 4.74
CA GLY A 89 6.61 11.15 3.53
C GLY A 89 6.63 9.64 3.77
N SER A 90 6.62 9.17 5.02
CA SER A 90 6.52 7.75 5.35
C SER A 90 5.08 7.24 5.54
N LEU A 91 4.10 8.15 5.68
CA LEU A 91 2.69 7.80 5.91
C LEU A 91 1.89 7.83 4.60
N PHE A 92 1.24 6.70 4.31
CA PHE A 92 0.41 6.49 3.14
C PHE A 92 -1.01 6.13 3.55
N LEU A 93 -1.99 6.92 3.11
CA LEU A 93 -3.41 6.70 3.40
C LEU A 93 -4.05 5.83 2.33
N LEU A 94 -4.88 4.88 2.76
CA LEU A 94 -5.61 3.95 1.89
C LEU A 94 -7.09 4.36 1.82
N GLY A 95 -7.38 5.25 0.89
CA GLY A 95 -8.68 5.91 0.73
C GLY A 95 -8.66 7.37 1.17
N GLY A 96 -9.82 7.89 1.62
CA GLY A 96 -10.04 9.31 1.84
C GLY A 96 -9.58 9.90 3.19
N GLY A 97 -8.84 9.19 4.03
CA GLY A 97 -8.39 9.72 5.33
C GLY A 97 -7.79 8.68 6.29
N LEU A 98 -7.63 9.06 7.56
CA LEU A 98 -6.91 8.31 8.61
C LEU A 98 -7.60 7.03 9.13
N ARG A 99 -8.66 6.56 8.46
CA ARG A 99 -9.33 5.30 8.82
C ARG A 99 -8.58 4.07 8.30
N SER A 100 -7.62 4.26 7.41
CA SER A 100 -6.73 3.22 6.96
C SER A 100 -5.44 3.81 6.41
N PHE A 101 -4.30 3.30 6.87
CA PHE A 101 -2.99 3.82 6.51
C PHE A 101 -1.87 2.79 6.74
N VAL A 102 -0.71 3.08 6.15
CA VAL A 102 0.55 2.35 6.33
C VAL A 102 1.67 3.37 6.53
N VAL A 103 2.46 3.20 7.58
CA VAL A 103 3.75 3.88 7.77
C VAL A 103 4.84 2.95 7.23
N SER A 104 5.53 3.35 6.17
CA SER A 104 6.49 2.52 5.45
C SER A 104 7.44 3.34 4.58
N ALA A 105 8.35 2.66 3.87
CA ALA A 105 8.98 3.22 2.69
C ALA A 105 7.93 3.51 1.58
N PRO A 106 8.24 4.33 0.55
CA PRO A 106 7.33 4.57 -0.57
C PRO A 106 6.81 3.28 -1.20
N PRO A 107 5.49 3.14 -1.40
CA PRO A 107 4.92 1.93 -1.96
C PRO A 107 5.31 1.77 -3.42
N GLN A 108 5.43 0.51 -3.83
CA GLN A 108 5.66 0.12 -5.21
C GLN A 108 4.47 -0.68 -5.70
N TRP A 109 4.22 -0.69 -7.00
CA TRP A 109 3.17 -1.53 -7.56
C TRP A 109 3.59 -2.16 -8.87
N GLN A 110 3.01 -3.33 -9.13
CA GLN A 110 3.21 -4.10 -10.35
C GLN A 110 1.88 -4.70 -10.78
N GLU A 111 1.61 -4.67 -12.09
CA GLU A 111 0.52 -5.44 -12.70
C GLU A 111 1.11 -6.62 -13.48
N ASP A 112 0.53 -7.82 -13.32
CA ASP A 112 0.96 -9.03 -13.99
C ASP A 112 -0.20 -9.99 -14.32
N GLU A 113 0.09 -11.00 -15.15
CA GLU A 113 -0.84 -12.04 -15.59
C GLU A 113 -0.81 -13.29 -14.69
N GLY A 114 -0.18 -13.25 -13.52
CA GLY A 114 -0.05 -14.39 -12.60
C GLY A 114 -1.36 -14.75 -11.90
N GLU A 115 -1.58 -16.04 -11.67
CA GLU A 115 -2.77 -16.57 -11.00
C GLU A 115 -2.92 -16.05 -9.57
N MET A 116 -4.10 -16.16 -8.98
CA MET A 116 -4.35 -15.62 -7.63
C MET A 116 -3.39 -16.20 -6.57
N ASN A 117 -2.95 -17.45 -6.73
CA ASN A 117 -2.06 -18.13 -5.79
C ASN A 117 -0.60 -18.14 -6.25
N ASP A 118 -0.30 -17.57 -7.41
CA ASP A 118 1.08 -17.50 -7.88
C ASP A 118 1.92 -16.62 -6.94
N PRO A 119 3.22 -16.92 -6.81
CA PRO A 119 4.15 -16.08 -6.06
C PRO A 119 4.04 -14.60 -6.45
N SER A 120 4.30 -13.72 -5.49
CA SER A 120 4.37 -12.28 -5.75
C SER A 120 5.53 -11.94 -6.68
N TRP A 121 5.35 -10.92 -7.51
CA TRP A 121 6.43 -10.34 -8.31
C TRP A 121 7.55 -9.78 -7.42
N PHE A 122 7.21 -9.29 -6.23
CA PHE A 122 8.15 -8.78 -5.22
C PHE A 122 8.92 -9.88 -4.47
N GLY A 123 8.86 -11.11 -4.99
CA GLY A 123 9.60 -12.27 -4.51
C GLY A 123 8.78 -13.22 -3.62
N PRO A 124 9.29 -14.44 -3.40
CA PRO A 124 8.60 -15.41 -2.57
C PRO A 124 8.52 -14.91 -1.12
N LEU A 125 7.33 -15.04 -0.55
CA LEU A 125 7.08 -14.71 0.84
C LEU A 125 6.96 -16.04 1.64
N PRO A 126 7.79 -16.27 2.67
CA PRO A 126 7.75 -17.50 3.45
C PRO A 126 6.37 -17.73 4.10
N GLY A 127 5.87 -18.97 4.07
CA GLY A 127 4.69 -19.37 4.86
C GLY A 127 3.39 -19.58 4.07
N THR A 128 3.38 -19.36 2.76
CA THR A 128 2.26 -19.77 1.88
C THR A 128 2.59 -21.13 1.27
N ARG A 129 1.89 -22.17 1.71
CA ARG A 129 1.82 -23.50 1.07
C ARG A 129 0.43 -23.71 0.52
#